data_AF-A0A4Y2C4L2-F1
#
_entry.id   AF-A0A4Y2C4L2-F1
#
_cell.length_a   1.000
_cell.length_b   1.000
_cell.length_c   1.000
_cell.angle_alpha   90.00
_cell.angle_beta   90.00
_cell.angle_gamma   90.00
#
_symmetry.space_group_name_H-M   'P 1'
#
loop_
_entity.id
_entity.type
_entity.pdbx_description
1 polymer ?
#
loop_
_entity_poly.entity_id
_entity_poly.type
_entity_poly.pdbx_seq_one_letter_code
_entity_poly.pdbx_strand_id
1 'polypeptide(L)'
;MASKEIDTRVATENAETYIVRCGLEKAISYPIVVTTGQDLLLLIALAPPESNTYFMKLGKRKVEAKLFSTRKLPKELPFPQTIFFLHAFSSCDITSVIYGKSKAL
;
A
#
# COMPACT_ATOMS: atom_id res chain seq x y z
N MET A 1 14.44 8.26 19.49
CA MET A 1 15.67 8.72 18.81
C MET A 1 15.37 8.79 17.32
N ALA A 2 15.34 9.98 16.73
CA ALA A 2 15.21 10.16 15.28
C ALA A 2 16.61 10.34 14.68
N SER A 3 16.95 9.56 13.66
CA SER A 3 18.17 9.76 12.89
C SER A 3 18.02 11.03 12.05
N LYS A 4 19.11 11.79 11.87
CA LYS A 4 19.14 13.09 11.14
C LYS A 4 18.65 12.99 9.69
N GLU A 5 18.62 11.79 9.12
CA GLU A 5 18.23 11.51 7.73
C GLU A 5 16.81 10.93 7.58
N ILE A 6 16.08 10.70 8.68
CA ILE A 6 14.75 10.08 8.64
C ILE A 6 13.69 11.11 9.05
N ASP A 7 12.89 11.54 8.09
CA ASP A 7 11.67 12.32 8.35
C ASP A 7 10.57 11.39 8.89
N THR A 8 9.92 11.79 9.99
CA THR A 8 8.84 11.01 10.62
C THR A 8 7.58 11.85 10.67
N ARG A 9 6.46 11.29 10.21
CA ARG A 9 5.17 11.97 10.19
C ARG A 9 4.09 11.05 10.72
N VAL A 10 3.11 11.63 11.40
CA VAL A 10 1.94 10.92 11.93
C VAL A 10 0.73 11.31 11.08
N ALA A 11 0.01 10.32 10.57
CA ALA A 11 -1.24 10.53 9.85
C ALA A 11 -2.41 10.62 10.84
N THR A 12 -3.30 11.59 10.66
CA THR A 12 -4.45 11.82 11.55
C THR A 12 -5.53 10.74 11.44
N GLU A 13 -5.73 10.18 10.24
CA GLU A 13 -6.79 9.21 9.97
C GLU A 13 -6.22 7.84 9.60
N ASN A 14 -5.59 7.74 8.42
CA ASN A 14 -5.04 6.48 7.91
C ASN A 14 -3.60 6.66 7.44
N ALA A 15 -2.68 5.91 8.06
CA ALA A 15 -1.28 5.89 7.67
C ALA A 15 -1.07 5.32 6.26
N GLU A 16 -1.86 4.33 5.82
CA GLU A 16 -1.73 3.72 4.50
C GLU A 16 -2.04 4.72 3.38
N THR A 17 -3.14 5.49 3.50
CA THR A 17 -3.46 6.56 2.55
C THR A 17 -2.38 7.65 2.53
N TYR A 18 -1.81 7.98 3.70
CA TYR A 18 -0.72 8.95 3.78
C TYR A 18 0.54 8.46 3.06
N ILE A 19 0.89 7.19 3.24
CA ILE A 19 2.05 6.54 2.60
C ILE A 19 1.93 6.58 1.08
N VAL A 20 0.74 6.31 0.51
CA VAL A 20 0.50 6.43 -0.94
C VAL A 20 0.75 7.85 -1.42
N ARG A 21 0.08 8.82 -0.78
CA ARG A 21 0.13 10.21 -1.21
C ARG A 21 1.56 10.74 -1.15
N CYS A 22 2.25 10.47 -0.06
CA CYS A 22 3.66 10.82 0.10
C CYS A 22 4.53 10.18 -0.98
N GLY A 23 4.36 8.88 -1.24
CA GLY A 23 5.10 8.19 -2.30
C GLY A 23 4.86 8.80 -3.69
N LEU A 24 3.61 9.15 -4.01
CA LEU A 24 3.25 9.78 -5.28
C LEU A 24 3.83 11.19 -5.42
N GLU A 25 3.73 12.01 -4.36
CA GLU A 25 4.33 13.36 -4.33
C GLU A 25 5.85 13.30 -4.55
N LYS A 26 6.53 12.33 -3.90
CA LYS A 26 7.97 12.13 -4.07
C LYS A 26 8.32 11.62 -5.47
N ALA A 27 7.46 10.81 -6.10
CA ALA A 27 7.71 10.28 -7.44
C ALA A 27 7.77 11.36 -8.53
N ILE A 28 7.32 12.59 -8.23
CA ILE A 28 7.46 13.76 -9.11
C ILE A 28 8.91 14.28 -9.10
N SER A 29 9.57 14.25 -7.94
CA SER A 29 10.91 14.84 -7.75
C SER A 29 12.04 13.82 -7.80
N TYR A 30 11.73 12.54 -7.61
CA TYR A 30 12.72 11.47 -7.53
C TYR A 30 12.47 10.43 -8.62
N PRO A 31 13.54 9.94 -9.30
CA PRO A 31 13.40 8.99 -10.40
C PRO A 31 12.92 7.62 -9.94
N ILE A 32 13.18 7.27 -8.68
CA ILE A 32 12.80 6.00 -8.05
C ILE A 32 12.25 6.31 -6.66
N VAL A 33 11.04 5.85 -6.39
CA VAL A 33 10.44 5.87 -5.05
C VAL A 33 9.99 4.45 -4.71
N VAL A 34 10.38 3.99 -3.52
CA VAL A 34 9.96 2.70 -2.97
C VAL A 34 9.02 2.96 -1.81
N THR A 35 7.79 2.46 -1.93
CA THR A 35 6.73 2.62 -0.94
C THR A 35 6.45 1.26 -0.29
N THR A 36 6.53 1.22 1.04
CA THR A 36 6.21 0.04 1.85
C THR A 36 4.99 0.31 2.72
N GLY A 37 4.04 -0.61 2.75
CA GLY A 37 2.88 -0.56 3.63
C GLY A 37 2.31 -1.94 3.87
N GLN A 38 1.37 -2.05 4.79
CA GLN A 38 0.72 -3.32 5.12
C GLN A 38 -0.26 -3.72 4.00
N ASP A 39 -0.96 -2.74 3.43
CA ASP A 39 -2.03 -2.95 2.46
C ASP A 39 -1.64 -2.51 1.04
N LEU A 40 -0.70 -3.24 0.46
CA LEU A 40 -0.18 -2.99 -0.89
C LEU A 40 -1.26 -2.95 -1.98
N LEU A 41 -2.39 -3.65 -1.80
CA LEU A 41 -3.50 -3.58 -2.76
C LEU A 41 -4.06 -2.15 -2.86
N LEU A 42 -4.26 -1.48 -1.72
CA LEU A 42 -4.71 -0.09 -1.70
C LEU A 42 -3.65 0.83 -2.33
N LEU A 43 -2.37 0.58 -2.03
CA LEU A 43 -1.26 1.36 -2.58
C LEU A 43 -1.19 1.25 -4.12
N ILE A 44 -1.40 0.05 -4.64
CA ILE A 44 -1.39 -0.26 -6.08
C ILE A 44 -2.56 0.38 -6.80
N ALA A 45 -3.76 0.35 -6.22
CA ALA A 45 -4.97 0.86 -6.85
C ALA A 45 -4.99 2.38 -6.98
N LEU A 46 -4.33 3.09 -6.06
CA LEU A 46 -4.27 4.55 -6.03
C LEU A 46 -3.12 5.13 -6.86
N ALA A 47 -2.17 4.31 -7.29
CA ALA A 47 -1.02 4.77 -8.04
C ALA A 47 -1.34 4.93 -9.53
N PRO A 48 -0.96 6.06 -10.17
CA PRO A 48 -1.08 6.18 -11.62
C PRO A 48 -0.23 5.11 -12.33
N PRO A 49 -0.75 4.44 -13.36
CA PRO A 49 -0.04 3.38 -14.06
C PRO A 49 1.25 3.87 -14.75
N GLU A 50 1.35 5.16 -15.06
CA GLU A 50 2.52 5.81 -15.66
C GLU A 50 3.59 6.23 -14.65
N SER A 51 3.29 6.22 -13.35
CA SER A 51 4.23 6.64 -12.30
C SER A 51 5.44 5.68 -12.21
N ASN A 52 6.62 6.20 -11.85
CA ASN A 52 7.84 5.40 -11.63
C ASN A 52 7.97 4.94 -10.17
N THR A 53 6.89 4.41 -9.61
CA THR A 53 6.81 4.01 -8.20
C THR A 53 6.94 2.50 -8.06
N TYR A 54 7.64 2.07 -7.03
CA TYR A 54 7.78 0.66 -6.66
C TYR A 54 7.10 0.42 -5.33
N PHE A 55 6.34 -0.67 -5.24
CA PHE A 55 5.73 -1.13 -4.00
C PHE A 55 6.49 -2.32 -3.46
N MET A 56 6.89 -2.26 -2.19
CA MET A 56 7.64 -3.32 -1.55
C MET A 56 6.78 -4.00 -0.48
N LYS A 57 6.49 -5.28 -0.71
CA LYS A 57 5.99 -6.17 0.34
C LYS A 57 7.13 -6.62 1.21
N LEU A 58 7.12 -6.18 2.46
CA LEU A 58 8.02 -6.74 3.45
C LEU A 58 7.71 -8.23 3.63
N GLY A 59 8.75 -9.04 3.51
CA GLY A 59 8.69 -10.46 3.81
C GLY A 59 8.26 -10.68 5.26
N LYS A 60 7.47 -11.73 5.50
CA LYS A 60 7.16 -12.18 6.87
C LYS A 60 7.78 -13.56 7.08
N ARG A 61 8.54 -13.73 8.16
CA ARG A 61 9.21 -15.00 8.52
C ARG A 61 10.16 -15.48 7.41
N LYS A 62 9.90 -16.65 6.82
CA LYS A 62 10.69 -17.27 5.74
C LYS A 62 10.29 -16.81 4.33
N VAL A 63 9.34 -15.87 4.22
CA VAL A 63 8.94 -15.31 2.93
C VAL A 63 9.82 -14.11 2.63
N GLU A 64 10.45 -14.09 1.47
CA GLU A 64 11.28 -12.97 1.01
C GLU A 64 10.45 -11.72 0.72
N ALA A 65 11.10 -10.55 0.80
CA ALA A 65 10.47 -9.31 0.37
C ALA A 65 10.29 -9.31 -1.15
N LYS A 66 9.16 -8.76 -1.62
CA LYS A 66 8.84 -8.70 -3.05
C LYS A 66 8.57 -7.27 -3.48
N LEU A 67 9.16 -6.89 -4.61
CA LEU A 67 8.98 -5.58 -5.24
C LEU A 67 8.01 -5.70 -6.42
N PHE A 68 7.12 -4.71 -6.53
CA PHE A 68 6.13 -4.57 -7.59
C PHE A 68 6.30 -3.22 -8.25
N SER A 69 6.21 -3.16 -9.57
CA SER A 69 6.32 -1.90 -10.33
C SER A 69 4.94 -1.48 -10.82
N THR A 70 4.58 -0.23 -10.61
CA THR A 70 3.35 0.39 -11.15
C THR A 70 3.21 0.21 -12.67
N ARG A 71 4.32 0.24 -13.43
CA ARG A 71 4.28 0.03 -14.89
C ARG A 71 3.98 -1.40 -15.30
N LYS A 72 4.33 -2.38 -14.46
CA LYS A 72 4.09 -3.81 -14.74
C LYS A 72 2.72 -4.27 -14.23
N LEU A 73 2.19 -3.58 -13.24
CA LEU A 73 0.93 -3.90 -12.57
C LEU A 73 -0.29 -3.98 -13.50
N PRO A 74 -0.50 -3.10 -14.48
CA PRO A 74 -1.65 -3.21 -15.40
C PRO A 74 -1.68 -4.51 -16.21
N LYS A 75 -0.51 -5.12 -16.46
CA LYS A 75 -0.43 -6.44 -17.13
C LYS A 75 -0.70 -7.59 -16.17
N GLU A 76 -0.37 -7.43 -14.89
CA GLU A 76 -0.54 -8.44 -13.85
C GLU A 76 -1.92 -8.36 -13.17
N LEU A 77 -2.54 -7.18 -13.16
CA LEU A 77 -3.81 -6.84 -12.53
C LEU A 77 -4.59 -5.89 -13.45
N PRO A 78 -5.34 -6.40 -14.45
CA PRO A 78 -5.98 -5.60 -15.49
C PRO A 78 -7.16 -4.73 -14.99
N PHE A 79 -7.58 -4.87 -13.74
CA PHE A 79 -8.76 -4.18 -13.20
C PHE A 79 -8.45 -3.50 -11.84
N PRO A 80 -7.96 -2.26 -11.83
CA PRO A 80 -7.68 -1.52 -10.59
C PRO A 80 -8.95 -1.26 -9.76
N GLN A 81 -10.12 -1.17 -10.39
CA GLN A 81 -11.42 -1.04 -9.70
C GLN A 81 -11.76 -2.30 -8.89
N THR A 82 -11.41 -3.49 -9.42
CA THR A 82 -11.56 -4.76 -8.70
C THR A 82 -10.67 -4.83 -7.48
N ILE A 83 -9.54 -4.10 -7.46
CA ILE A 83 -8.64 -4.06 -6.30
C ILE A 83 -9.30 -3.37 -5.10
N PHE A 84 -9.99 -2.25 -5.31
CA PHE A 84 -10.76 -1.59 -4.25
C PHE A 84 -11.86 -2.49 -3.71
N PHE A 85 -12.55 -3.21 -4.60
CA PHE A 85 -13.56 -4.19 -4.22
C PHE A 85 -12.94 -5.32 -3.39
N LEU A 86 -11.84 -5.93 -3.87
CA LEU A 86 -11.12 -6.98 -3.14
C LEU A 86 -10.62 -6.50 -1.78
N HIS A 87 -10.12 -5.26 -1.69
CA HIS A 87 -9.67 -4.68 -0.43
C HIS A 87 -10.82 -4.49 0.56
N ALA A 88 -11.98 -4.01 0.10
CA ALA A 88 -13.17 -3.94 0.96
C ALA A 88 -13.56 -5.33 1.50
N PHE A 89 -13.53 -6.39 0.67
CA PHE A 89 -13.87 -7.74 1.15
C PHE A 89 -12.77 -8.43 1.97
N SER A 90 -11.51 -8.12 1.72
CA SER A 90 -10.35 -8.72 2.42
C SER A 90 -9.85 -7.92 3.63
N SER A 91 -10.33 -6.69 3.79
CA SER A 91 -10.12 -5.87 4.98
C SER A 91 -10.48 -6.69 6.23
N CYS A 92 -9.55 -6.73 7.18
CA CYS A 92 -9.70 -7.49 8.42
C CYS A 92 -10.98 -7.08 9.18
N ASP A 93 -11.40 -5.82 9.03
CA ASP A 93 -12.57 -5.28 9.72
C ASP A 93 -13.89 -5.85 9.17
N ILE A 94 -13.96 -6.03 7.85
CA ILE A 94 -15.18 -6.49 7.17
C ILE A 94 -15.29 -8.01 7.27
N THR A 95 -14.15 -8.73 7.30
CA THR A 95 -14.12 -10.19 7.52
C THR A 95 -14.76 -10.58 8.85
N SER A 96 -14.52 -9.83 9.93
CA SER A 96 -15.19 -10.03 11.23
C SER A 96 -16.69 -9.68 11.20
N VAL A 97 -17.06 -8.62 10.47
CA VAL A 97 -18.46 -8.15 10.36
C VAL A 97 -19.32 -9.14 9.56
N ILE A 98 -18.82 -9.64 8.42
CA ILE A 98 -19.53 -10.61 7.56
C ILE A 98 -19.73 -11.95 8.28
N TYR A 99 -18.76 -12.38 9.08
CA TYR A 99 -18.85 -13.64 9.82
C TYR A 99 -19.55 -13.49 11.19
N GLY A 100 -20.12 -12.32 11.50
CA GLY A 100 -20.79 -12.04 12.77
C GLY A 100 -19.89 -12.16 14.00
N LYS A 101 -18.57 -12.07 13.82
CA LYS A 101 -17.56 -12.31 14.85
C LYS A 101 -16.89 -10.98 15.20
N SER A 102 -17.62 -10.11 15.89
CA SER A 102 -17.00 -8.95 16.52
C SER A 102 -15.93 -9.42 17.51
N LYS A 103 -14.78 -8.75 17.55
CA LYS A 103 -13.83 -8.89 18.67
C LYS A 103 -14.57 -8.49 19.94
N ALA A 104 -14.64 -9.38 20.92
CA ALA A 104 -15.00 -8.99 22.28
C ALA A 104 -13.94 -7.97 22.76
N LEU A 105 -14.42 -6.84 23.28
CA LEU A 105 -13.63 -5.80 23.94
C LEU A 105 -12.89 -6.36 25.15
#